data_AF-A0A7S4K7S8-F1
#
_entry.id   AF-A0A7S4K7S8-F1
#
_cell.length_a   1.000
_cell.length_b   1.000
_cell.length_c   1.000
_cell.angle_alpha   90.00
_cell.angle_beta   90.00
_cell.angle_gamma   90.00
#
_symmetry.space_group_name_H-M   'P 1'
#
loop_
_entity.id
_entity.type
_entity.pdbx_description
1 polymer ?
#
loop_
_entity_poly.entity_id
_entity_poly.type
_entity_poly.pdbx_seq_one_letter_code
_entity_poly.pdbx_strand_id
1 'polypeptide(L)'
;VLTYIRQLSAIHPSLQCRPHFFDPLELSTVDFDLSFSADGIRNSWLIRQYLLQVPYARHGALYIKKWAKRAGINNGKSGYFCSYAFVIMWIYFLVFEEKSLEFIPPESIPPLPAECESFEKLHQPLPPFDYASTALGEAILKFFHFYTSAFDWGSNVVSLCRPGGTSRKEINWNRSLSGNATYYYMCVEDPYKENLNLGRNLTEQRASKTIDAMNEWISTVAFHVKS
;
A
#
# COMPACT_ATOMS: atom_id res chain seq x y z
N VAL A 1 3.92 14.72 27.29
CA VAL A 1 4.74 15.02 26.09
C VAL A 1 5.08 16.50 25.99
N LEU A 2 4.11 17.41 25.85
CA LEU A 2 4.37 18.86 25.77
C LEU A 2 5.15 19.43 26.97
N THR A 3 4.85 18.99 28.19
CA THR A 3 5.59 19.37 29.41
C THR A 3 7.05 18.90 29.39
N TYR A 4 7.31 17.72 28.82
CA TYR A 4 8.65 17.13 28.72
C TYR A 4 9.50 17.85 27.66
N ILE A 5 8.89 18.25 26.53
CA ILE A 5 9.56 19.05 25.49
C ILE A 5 9.99 20.42 26.04
N ARG A 6 9.13 21.08 26.83
CA ARG A 6 9.48 22.36 27.48
C ARG A 6 10.64 22.23 28.49
N GLN A 7 10.72 21.10 29.18
CA GLN A 7 11.83 20.82 30.09
C GLN A 7 13.16 20.58 29.35
N LEU A 8 13.14 19.87 28.21
CA LEU A 8 14.34 19.64 27.41
C LEU A 8 14.94 20.94 26.83
N SER A 9 14.11 21.86 26.36
CA SER A 9 14.56 23.18 25.86
C SER A 9 15.21 24.05 26.94
N ALA A 10 14.87 23.84 28.21
CA ALA A 10 15.48 24.56 29.34
C ALA A 10 16.87 24.00 29.73
N ILE A 11 17.16 22.75 29.39
CA ILE A 11 18.38 22.03 29.82
C ILE A 11 19.52 22.18 28.79
N HIS A 12 19.20 22.38 27.51
CA HIS A 12 20.19 22.52 26.43
C HIS A 12 19.98 23.85 25.66
N PRO A 13 20.61 24.96 26.08
CA PRO A 13 20.45 26.28 25.45
C PRO A 13 20.93 26.34 24.00
N SER A 14 21.79 25.40 23.58
CA SER A 14 22.26 25.26 22.20
C SER A 14 21.25 24.61 21.26
N LEU A 15 20.21 23.97 21.80
CA LEU A 15 19.01 23.62 21.03
C LEU A 15 18.21 24.91 20.86
N GLN A 16 18.59 25.74 19.87
CA GLN A 16 17.73 26.83 19.41
C GLN A 16 16.39 26.19 19.01
N CYS A 17 15.37 26.36 19.86
CA CYS A 17 14.00 26.13 19.46
C CYS A 17 13.74 27.07 18.28
N ARG A 18 13.80 26.53 17.05
CA ARG A 18 13.28 27.23 15.88
C ARG A 18 11.83 27.61 16.23
N PRO A 19 11.46 28.90 16.22
CA PRO A 19 10.14 29.35 16.68
C PRO A 19 8.97 28.85 15.82
N HIS A 20 9.24 28.06 14.77
CA HIS A 20 8.26 27.45 13.88
C HIS A 20 8.29 25.93 13.87
N PHE A 21 9.09 25.26 14.70
CA PHE A 21 9.18 23.80 14.56
C PHE A 21 7.95 23.05 15.08
N PHE A 22 7.14 23.66 15.96
CA PHE A 22 5.89 23.06 16.46
C PHE A 22 4.94 24.15 16.97
N ASP A 23 4.00 24.63 16.14
CA ASP A 23 2.82 25.30 16.69
C ASP A 23 1.94 24.20 17.34
N PRO A 24 1.69 24.23 18.67
CA PRO A 24 0.81 23.27 19.32
C PRO A 24 -0.59 23.23 18.69
N LEU A 25 -1.01 24.32 18.03
CA LEU A 25 -2.26 24.39 17.30
C LEU A 25 -2.26 23.45 16.08
N GLU A 26 -1.18 23.39 15.30
CA GLU A 26 -1.10 22.53 14.11
C GLU A 26 -1.18 21.04 14.49
N LEU A 27 -0.45 20.60 15.52
CA LEU A 27 -0.51 19.22 16.00
C LEU A 27 -1.89 18.86 16.56
N SER A 28 -2.64 19.83 17.07
CA SER A 28 -4.01 19.61 17.54
C SER A 28 -5.05 19.53 16.41
N THR A 29 -4.68 19.94 15.19
CA THR A 29 -5.57 19.96 14.01
C THR A 29 -5.36 18.80 13.05
N VAL A 30 -4.33 17.97 13.28
CA VAL A 30 -3.97 16.86 12.40
C VAL A 30 -4.10 15.55 13.15
N ASP A 31 -4.83 14.60 12.56
CA ASP A 31 -4.84 13.22 13.04
C ASP A 31 -3.50 12.55 12.70
N PHE A 32 -2.81 12.02 13.71
CA PHE A 32 -1.56 11.28 13.52
C PHE A 32 -1.45 10.09 14.48
N ASP A 33 -0.69 9.08 14.04
CA ASP A 33 -0.24 7.97 14.86
C ASP A 33 1.28 8.10 15.06
N LEU A 34 1.77 7.85 16.28
CA LEU A 34 3.20 7.79 16.57
C LEU A 34 3.64 6.34 16.71
N SER A 35 4.65 5.94 15.94
CA SER A 35 5.26 4.60 16.02
C SER A 35 6.76 4.70 16.30
N PHE A 36 7.30 3.70 16.99
CA PHE A 36 8.72 3.60 17.33
C PHE A 36 9.49 2.65 16.41
N SER A 37 8.92 2.28 15.26
CA SER A 37 9.57 1.45 14.24
C SER A 37 9.86 2.26 12.98
N ALA A 38 11.00 1.99 12.35
CA ALA A 38 11.36 2.56 11.05
C ALA A 38 10.75 1.79 9.85
N ASP A 39 10.12 0.62 10.08
CA ASP A 39 9.58 -0.23 9.00
C ASP A 39 8.61 0.55 8.08
N GLY A 40 7.76 1.39 8.68
CA GLY A 40 6.80 2.21 7.96
C GLY A 40 7.46 3.24 7.05
N ILE A 41 8.64 3.77 7.43
CA ILE A 41 9.41 4.70 6.62
C ILE A 41 9.93 3.97 5.38
N ARG A 42 10.60 2.83 5.58
CA ARG A 42 11.18 2.04 4.48
C ARG A 42 10.11 1.56 3.49
N ASN A 43 8.98 1.05 3.98
CA ASN A 43 7.82 0.65 3.16
C ASN A 43 7.26 1.82 2.35
N SER A 44 7.11 2.99 2.98
CA SER A 44 6.60 4.18 2.31
C SER A 44 7.54 4.67 1.21
N TRP A 45 8.85 4.55 1.42
CA TRP A 45 9.85 4.89 0.40
C TRP A 45 9.86 3.93 -0.78
N LEU A 46 9.74 2.62 -0.54
CA LEU A 46 9.61 1.64 -1.62
C LEU A 46 8.37 1.95 -2.49
N ILE A 47 7.21 2.13 -1.84
CA ILE A 47 5.98 2.53 -2.53
C ILE A 47 6.19 3.82 -3.31
N ARG A 48 6.84 4.81 -2.70
CA ARG A 48 7.11 6.09 -3.33
C ARG A 48 7.92 5.91 -4.62
N GLN A 49 9.01 5.17 -4.59
CA GLN A 49 9.85 4.95 -5.77
C GLN A 49 9.07 4.27 -6.90
N TYR A 50 8.26 3.24 -6.59
CA TYR A 50 7.38 2.61 -7.57
C TYR A 50 6.36 3.59 -8.17
N LEU A 51 5.61 4.31 -7.33
CA LEU A 51 4.52 5.17 -7.79
C LEU A 51 5.00 6.41 -8.56
N LEU A 52 6.30 6.72 -8.54
CA LEU A 52 6.88 7.83 -9.29
C LEU A 52 7.31 7.49 -10.71
N GLN A 53 7.47 6.22 -11.05
CA GLN A 53 8.02 5.86 -12.36
C GLN A 53 7.07 6.23 -13.50
N VAL A 54 5.75 6.12 -13.29
CA VAL A 54 4.73 6.48 -14.29
C VAL A 54 3.67 7.45 -13.76
N PRO A 55 3.20 8.43 -14.57
CA PRO A 55 2.32 9.50 -14.08
C PRO A 55 0.98 9.03 -13.48
N TYR A 56 0.40 7.97 -14.03
CA TYR A 56 -0.92 7.48 -13.63
C TYR A 56 -0.89 6.56 -12.40
N ALA A 57 0.29 6.05 -11.99
CA ALA A 57 0.39 5.08 -10.89
C ALA A 57 -0.15 5.65 -9.57
N ARG A 58 0.17 6.91 -9.25
CA ARG A 58 -0.37 7.59 -8.05
C ARG A 58 -1.88 7.79 -8.11
N HIS A 59 -2.42 8.14 -9.28
CA HIS A 59 -3.87 8.28 -9.48
C HIS A 59 -4.59 6.94 -9.25
N GLY A 60 -4.07 5.86 -9.83
CA GLY A 60 -4.62 4.51 -9.64
C GLY A 60 -4.58 4.06 -8.19
N ALA A 61 -3.44 4.25 -7.50
CA ALA A 61 -3.32 3.90 -6.09
C ALA A 61 -4.33 4.65 -5.20
N LEU A 62 -4.52 5.96 -5.43
CA LEU A 62 -5.51 6.77 -4.72
C LEU A 62 -6.94 6.32 -5.01
N TYR A 63 -7.25 6.03 -6.28
CA TYR A 63 -8.56 5.54 -6.70
C TYR A 63 -8.88 4.20 -6.03
N ILE A 64 -8.01 3.20 -6.16
CA ILE A 64 -8.20 1.86 -5.61
C ILE A 64 -8.34 1.93 -4.09
N LYS A 65 -7.50 2.70 -3.40
CA LYS A 65 -7.60 2.90 -1.95
C LYS A 65 -8.97 3.46 -1.55
N LYS A 66 -9.44 4.50 -2.24
CA LYS A 66 -10.71 5.17 -1.97
C LYS A 66 -11.90 4.26 -2.28
N TRP A 67 -11.87 3.57 -3.42
CA TRP A 67 -12.88 2.59 -3.81
C TRP A 67 -12.96 1.45 -2.80
N ALA A 68 -11.84 0.82 -2.45
CA ALA A 68 -11.82 -0.31 -1.53
C ALA A 68 -12.34 0.06 -0.13
N LYS A 69 -12.11 1.31 0.31
CA LYS A 69 -12.68 1.83 1.56
C LYS A 69 -14.20 1.97 1.47
N ARG A 70 -14.73 2.45 0.34
CA ARG A 70 -16.18 2.56 0.09
C ARG A 70 -16.85 1.19 -0.03
N ALA A 71 -16.19 0.22 -0.66
CA ALA A 71 -16.64 -1.16 -0.76
C ALA A 71 -16.54 -1.94 0.57
N GLY A 72 -15.97 -1.34 1.63
CA GLY A 72 -15.85 -1.96 2.96
C GLY A 72 -14.76 -3.03 3.09
N ILE A 73 -14.01 -3.31 2.02
CA ILE A 73 -12.94 -4.32 1.97
C ILE A 73 -11.55 -3.76 2.31
N ASN A 74 -11.42 -2.44 2.46
CA ASN A 74 -10.26 -1.79 3.10
C ASN A 74 -10.63 -1.43 4.55
N ASN A 75 -10.59 -2.45 5.41
CA ASN A 75 -10.94 -2.35 6.81
C ASN A 75 -10.16 -3.39 7.64
N GLY A 76 -8.88 -3.08 7.90
CA GLY A 76 -7.98 -3.94 8.67
C GLY A 76 -8.49 -4.28 10.07
N LYS A 77 -9.18 -3.33 10.73
CA LYS A 77 -9.76 -3.53 12.07
C LYS A 77 -10.86 -4.59 12.09
N SER A 78 -11.59 -4.75 10.98
CA SER A 78 -12.63 -5.77 10.82
C SER A 78 -12.14 -7.05 10.13
N GLY A 79 -10.82 -7.24 10.00
CA GLY A 79 -10.22 -8.45 9.42
C GLY A 79 -10.18 -8.49 7.89
N TYR A 80 -10.39 -7.35 7.21
CA TYR A 80 -10.13 -7.22 5.78
C TYR A 80 -8.70 -6.70 5.53
N PHE A 81 -8.35 -6.43 4.27
CA PHE A 81 -7.10 -5.78 3.92
C PHE A 81 -7.01 -4.36 4.49
N CYS A 82 -5.78 -3.88 4.67
CA CYS A 82 -5.50 -2.47 4.95
C CYS A 82 -5.16 -1.72 3.66
N SER A 83 -5.09 -0.38 3.74
CA SER A 83 -4.75 0.45 2.57
C SER A 83 -3.40 0.08 1.97
N TYR A 84 -2.43 -0.29 2.81
CA TYR A 84 -1.11 -0.70 2.38
C TYR A 84 -1.15 -1.96 1.48
N ALA A 85 -1.94 -2.97 1.85
CA ALA A 85 -2.10 -4.18 1.05
C ALA A 85 -2.65 -3.90 -0.36
N PHE A 86 -3.67 -3.04 -0.49
CA PHE A 86 -4.20 -2.66 -1.81
C PHE A 86 -3.18 -1.89 -2.66
N VAL A 87 -2.32 -1.07 -2.04
CA VAL A 87 -1.25 -0.37 -2.76
C VAL A 87 -0.19 -1.36 -3.24
N ILE A 88 0.19 -2.35 -2.42
CA ILE A 88 1.10 -3.43 -2.84
C ILE A 88 0.52 -4.24 -3.99
N MET A 89 -0.77 -4.60 -3.93
CA MET A 89 -1.47 -5.26 -5.03
C MET A 89 -1.46 -4.42 -6.32
N TRP A 90 -1.71 -3.12 -6.21
CA TRP A 90 -1.66 -2.23 -7.37
C TRP A 90 -0.26 -2.17 -8.00
N ILE A 91 0.78 -2.01 -7.18
CA ILE A 91 2.17 -1.99 -7.66
C ILE A 91 2.55 -3.33 -8.28
N TYR A 92 2.20 -4.45 -7.64
CA TYR A 92 2.47 -5.79 -8.16
C TYR A 92 1.87 -5.99 -9.55
N PHE A 93 0.59 -5.63 -9.72
CA PHE A 93 -0.08 -5.66 -11.01
C PHE A 93 0.68 -4.81 -12.04
N LEU A 94 1.07 -3.58 -11.70
CA LEU A 94 1.77 -2.72 -12.63
C LEU A 94 3.17 -3.21 -13.02
N VAL A 95 3.88 -3.88 -12.10
CA VAL A 95 5.22 -4.44 -12.35
C VAL A 95 5.14 -5.71 -13.20
N PHE A 96 4.30 -6.67 -12.81
CA PHE A 96 4.36 -8.03 -13.37
C PHE A 96 3.34 -8.33 -14.45
N GLU A 97 2.17 -7.70 -14.39
CA GLU A 97 1.09 -7.92 -15.37
C GLU A 97 1.07 -6.81 -16.43
N GLU A 98 0.87 -5.56 -16.02
CA GLU A 98 0.83 -4.41 -16.96
C GLU A 98 2.21 -4.09 -17.52
N LYS A 99 3.28 -4.42 -16.78
CA LYS A 99 4.69 -4.17 -17.13
C LYS A 99 4.98 -2.69 -17.43
N SER A 100 4.31 -1.79 -16.73
CA SER A 100 4.54 -0.34 -16.83
C SER A 100 5.48 0.20 -15.75
N LEU A 101 5.77 -0.60 -14.73
CA LEU A 101 6.78 -0.30 -13.71
C LEU A 101 7.96 -1.26 -13.82
N GLU A 102 9.17 -0.73 -13.68
CA GLU A 102 10.37 -1.51 -13.46
C GLU A 102 10.42 -2.02 -12.01
N PHE A 103 10.82 -3.28 -11.84
CA PHE A 103 11.00 -3.90 -10.53
C PHE A 103 12.11 -3.20 -9.76
N ILE A 104 11.83 -2.88 -8.49
CA ILE A 104 12.80 -2.32 -7.54
C ILE A 104 13.06 -3.37 -6.46
N PRO A 105 14.29 -3.92 -6.36
CA PRO A 105 14.64 -4.84 -5.29
C PRO A 105 14.48 -4.14 -3.92
N PRO A 106 13.70 -4.67 -2.97
CA PRO A 106 13.48 -4.00 -1.68
C PRO A 106 14.78 -3.71 -0.92
N GLU A 107 15.78 -4.55 -1.05
CA GLU A 107 17.12 -4.38 -0.46
C GLU A 107 17.84 -3.11 -0.93
N SER A 108 17.47 -2.57 -2.10
CA SER A 108 18.04 -1.32 -2.62
C SER A 108 17.61 -0.08 -1.83
N ILE A 109 16.51 -0.17 -1.08
CA ILE A 109 16.04 0.92 -0.21
C ILE A 109 16.67 0.76 1.17
N PRO A 110 17.46 1.73 1.67
CA PRO A 110 18.02 1.65 3.01
C PRO A 110 16.91 1.76 4.08
N PRO A 111 17.09 1.20 5.28
CA PRO A 111 16.10 1.30 6.36
C PRO A 111 15.67 2.72 6.71
N LEU A 112 16.59 3.69 6.59
CA LEU A 112 16.31 5.11 6.73
C LEU A 112 16.95 5.87 5.56
N PRO A 113 16.17 6.24 4.52
CA PRO A 113 16.68 7.01 3.39
C PRO A 113 17.11 8.42 3.79
N ALA A 114 18.22 8.91 3.22
CA ALA A 114 18.78 10.22 3.55
C ALA A 114 17.83 11.38 3.22
N GLU A 115 16.98 11.21 2.21
CA GLU A 115 15.96 12.18 1.81
C GLU A 115 14.87 12.38 2.87
N CYS A 116 14.74 11.47 3.87
CA CYS A 116 13.91 11.70 5.05
C CYS A 116 14.34 12.95 5.84
N GLU A 117 15.59 13.41 5.66
CA GLU A 117 16.13 14.57 6.37
C GLU A 117 15.71 15.91 5.74
N SER A 118 15.08 15.90 4.56
CA SER A 118 14.72 17.11 3.80
C SER A 118 13.25 17.12 3.36
N PHE A 119 12.39 17.77 4.14
CA PHE A 119 10.95 17.88 3.89
C PHE A 119 10.58 18.53 2.55
N GLU A 120 11.37 19.51 2.08
CA GLU A 120 11.14 20.19 0.80
C GLU A 120 11.24 19.24 -0.40
N LYS A 121 12.06 18.18 -0.29
CA LYS A 121 12.23 17.16 -1.34
C LYS A 121 11.13 16.08 -1.31
N LEU A 122 10.34 16.02 -0.23
CA LEU A 122 9.28 15.03 -0.06
C LEU A 122 8.00 15.43 -0.80
N HIS A 123 7.69 16.72 -0.87
CA HIS A 123 6.49 17.17 -1.57
C HIS A 123 6.65 17.01 -3.09
N GLN A 124 5.80 16.16 -3.66
CA GLN A 124 5.67 16.07 -5.11
C GLN A 124 4.19 16.15 -5.49
N PRO A 125 3.78 17.17 -6.25
CA PRO A 125 2.40 17.31 -6.65
C PRO A 125 1.96 16.10 -7.47
N LEU A 126 0.67 15.79 -7.40
CA LEU A 126 0.07 14.80 -8.28
C LEU A 126 0.25 15.31 -9.73
N PRO A 127 0.64 14.47 -10.70
CA PRO A 127 0.77 14.91 -12.08
C PRO A 127 -0.57 15.45 -12.57
N PRO A 128 -0.60 16.44 -13.47
CA PRO A 128 -1.86 16.87 -14.06
C PRO A 128 -2.52 15.67 -14.74
N PHE A 129 -3.85 15.60 -14.63
CA PHE A 129 -4.61 14.54 -15.25
C PHE A 129 -4.79 14.83 -16.74
N ASP A 130 -4.37 13.90 -17.59
CA ASP A 130 -4.61 13.97 -19.02
C ASP A 130 -5.98 13.35 -19.34
N TYR A 131 -6.97 14.20 -19.59
CA TYR A 131 -8.34 13.79 -19.90
C TYR A 131 -8.48 13.08 -21.26
N ALA A 132 -7.49 13.21 -22.17
CA ALA A 132 -7.50 12.49 -23.43
C ALA A 132 -6.95 11.06 -23.31
N SER A 133 -6.22 10.76 -22.24
CA SER A 133 -5.61 9.45 -22.02
C SER A 133 -6.59 8.45 -21.40
N THR A 134 -6.69 7.27 -22.00
CA THR A 134 -7.44 6.14 -21.44
C THR A 134 -6.59 5.25 -20.54
N ALA A 135 -5.26 5.47 -20.47
CA ALA A 135 -4.30 4.56 -19.85
C ALA A 135 -4.62 4.26 -18.37
N LEU A 136 -5.04 5.27 -17.60
CA LEU A 136 -5.44 5.04 -16.21
C LEU A 136 -6.69 4.16 -16.12
N GLY A 137 -7.71 4.43 -16.93
CA GLY A 137 -8.98 3.69 -16.92
C GLY A 137 -8.78 2.24 -17.34
N GLU A 138 -7.99 2.03 -18.40
CA GLU A 138 -7.60 0.70 -18.88
C GLU A 138 -6.81 -0.08 -17.82
N ALA A 139 -5.80 0.54 -17.20
CA ALA A 139 -4.99 -0.10 -16.16
C ALA A 139 -5.84 -0.47 -14.93
N ILE A 140 -6.80 0.37 -14.52
CA ILE A 140 -7.72 0.04 -13.42
C ILE A 140 -8.63 -1.13 -13.79
N LEU A 141 -9.21 -1.13 -15.00
CA LEU A 141 -10.06 -2.24 -15.46
C LEU A 141 -9.28 -3.56 -15.48
N LYS A 142 -8.07 -3.55 -16.04
CA LYS A 142 -7.17 -4.70 -16.07
C LYS A 142 -6.76 -5.15 -14.67
N PHE A 143 -6.52 -4.23 -13.73
CA PHE A 143 -6.23 -4.58 -12.33
C PHE A 143 -7.35 -5.40 -11.70
N PHE A 144 -8.61 -4.98 -11.87
CA PHE A 144 -9.75 -5.72 -11.33
C PHE A 144 -9.89 -7.08 -12.01
N HIS A 145 -9.83 -7.12 -13.34
CA HIS A 145 -9.89 -8.38 -14.09
C HIS A 145 -8.76 -9.34 -13.69
N PHE A 146 -7.54 -8.82 -13.51
CA PHE A 146 -6.39 -9.59 -13.09
C PHE A 146 -6.65 -10.30 -11.76
N TYR A 147 -7.09 -9.58 -10.74
CA TYR A 147 -7.27 -10.17 -9.41
C TYR A 147 -8.53 -11.02 -9.25
N THR A 148 -9.52 -10.90 -10.14
CA THR A 148 -10.72 -11.76 -10.11
C THR A 148 -10.64 -12.97 -11.02
N SER A 149 -9.84 -12.91 -12.09
CA SER A 149 -9.89 -13.91 -13.17
C SER A 149 -8.54 -14.51 -13.56
N ALA A 150 -7.45 -13.74 -13.49
CA ALA A 150 -6.14 -14.18 -14.01
C ALA A 150 -5.15 -14.61 -12.92
N PHE A 151 -5.14 -13.92 -11.78
CA PHE A 151 -4.22 -14.20 -10.69
C PHE A 151 -4.67 -15.46 -9.92
N ASP A 152 -3.87 -16.52 -10.00
CA ASP A 152 -4.12 -17.75 -9.25
C ASP A 152 -3.78 -17.57 -7.75
N TRP A 153 -4.76 -17.10 -6.99
CA TRP A 153 -4.68 -17.01 -5.53
C TRP A 153 -4.39 -18.37 -4.86
N GLY A 154 -4.71 -19.50 -5.49
CA GLY A 154 -4.49 -20.84 -4.94
C GLY A 154 -3.01 -21.25 -4.90
N SER A 155 -2.22 -20.77 -5.85
CA SER A 155 -0.80 -21.16 -6.00
C SER A 155 0.18 -20.01 -5.79
N ASN A 156 -0.25 -18.76 -5.99
CA ASN A 156 0.64 -17.59 -6.04
C ASN A 156 0.44 -16.64 -4.84
N VAL A 157 1.41 -15.75 -4.69
CA VAL A 157 1.48 -14.71 -3.65
C VAL A 157 1.77 -13.38 -4.31
N VAL A 158 1.00 -12.35 -3.96
CA VAL A 158 1.30 -10.97 -4.37
C VAL A 158 2.53 -10.54 -3.58
N SER A 159 3.66 -10.36 -4.27
CA SER A 159 4.95 -10.14 -3.64
C SER A 159 5.84 -9.24 -4.48
N LEU A 160 6.42 -8.23 -3.84
CA LEU A 160 7.44 -7.35 -4.44
C LEU A 160 8.85 -7.73 -3.97
N CYS A 161 9.03 -8.90 -3.35
CA CYS A 161 10.32 -9.33 -2.82
C CYS A 161 11.26 -9.88 -3.89
N ARG A 162 10.71 -10.30 -5.05
CA ARG A 162 11.43 -11.07 -6.07
C ARG A 162 10.99 -10.64 -7.48
N PRO A 163 11.89 -10.59 -8.48
CA PRO A 163 11.60 -10.09 -9.83
C PRO A 163 10.81 -11.05 -10.73
N GLY A 164 10.41 -12.23 -10.26
CA GLY A 164 9.72 -13.26 -11.04
C GLY A 164 8.34 -13.66 -10.53
N GLY A 165 7.77 -12.89 -9.59
CA GLY A 165 6.64 -13.34 -8.79
C GLY A 165 7.05 -14.34 -7.71
N THR A 166 6.09 -14.79 -6.91
CA THR A 166 6.33 -15.67 -5.76
C THR A 166 5.23 -16.73 -5.69
N SER A 167 5.63 -18.00 -5.56
CA SER A 167 4.68 -19.09 -5.31
C SER A 167 4.50 -19.35 -3.81
N ARG A 168 3.34 -19.87 -3.42
CA ARG A 168 3.09 -20.28 -2.03
C ARG A 168 4.05 -21.36 -1.54
N LYS A 169 4.39 -22.29 -2.43
CA LYS A 169 5.32 -23.40 -2.14
C LYS A 169 6.71 -22.87 -1.81
N GLU A 170 7.16 -21.84 -2.52
CA GLU A 170 8.47 -21.21 -2.34
C GLU A 170 8.63 -20.61 -0.93
N ILE A 171 7.58 -19.99 -0.40
CA ILE A 171 7.61 -19.34 0.93
C ILE A 171 6.85 -20.11 2.01
N ASN A 172 6.50 -21.38 1.74
CA ASN A 172 5.76 -22.27 2.65
C ASN A 172 4.40 -21.73 3.15
N TRP A 173 3.72 -20.90 2.36
CA TRP A 173 2.37 -20.38 2.66
C TRP A 173 1.27 -21.31 2.13
N ASN A 174 1.40 -22.59 2.49
CA ASN A 174 0.41 -23.60 2.18
C ASN A 174 -0.83 -23.40 3.07
N ARG A 175 -2.01 -23.81 2.59
CA ARG A 175 -3.25 -23.82 3.39
C ARG A 175 -3.17 -24.91 4.48
N SER A 176 -2.25 -24.79 5.42
CA SER A 176 -2.26 -25.62 6.63
C SER A 176 -3.17 -24.97 7.65
N LEU A 177 -4.37 -25.52 7.79
CA LEU A 177 -5.26 -25.30 8.93
C LEU A 177 -4.62 -25.94 10.17
N SER A 178 -3.63 -25.30 10.76
CA SER A 178 -3.00 -25.79 11.99
C SER A 178 -2.94 -24.69 13.02
N GLY A 179 -3.98 -24.61 13.86
CA GLY A 179 -3.99 -23.98 15.20
C GLY A 179 -3.69 -22.48 15.33
N ASN A 180 -3.19 -21.83 14.29
CA ASN A 180 -2.73 -20.44 14.32
C ASN A 180 -3.75 -19.50 13.67
N ALA A 181 -3.90 -18.31 14.25
CA ALA A 181 -4.85 -17.25 13.84
C ALA A 181 -4.56 -16.60 12.46
N THR A 182 -3.76 -17.23 11.60
CA THR A 182 -3.31 -16.69 10.30
C THR A 182 -3.97 -17.43 9.15
N TYR A 183 -4.68 -16.70 8.30
CA TYR A 183 -5.31 -17.19 7.09
C TYR A 183 -4.43 -16.96 5.85
N TYR A 184 -4.59 -17.84 4.86
CA TYR A 184 -3.87 -17.81 3.59
C TYR A 184 -4.84 -17.96 2.41
N TYR A 185 -5.98 -17.26 2.42
CA TYR A 185 -6.94 -17.29 1.29
C TYR A 185 -6.50 -16.36 0.16
N MET A 186 -6.11 -15.12 0.50
CA MET A 186 -5.47 -14.17 -0.42
C MET A 186 -4.17 -13.69 0.21
N CYS A 187 -3.04 -14.05 -0.42
CA CYS A 187 -1.72 -13.85 0.15
C CYS A 187 -1.04 -12.61 -0.45
N VAL A 188 -0.63 -11.69 0.41
CA VAL A 188 0.15 -10.50 0.04
C VAL A 188 1.34 -10.41 0.98
N GLU A 189 2.55 -10.57 0.44
CA GLU A 189 3.81 -10.57 1.19
C GLU A 189 4.24 -9.14 1.52
N ASP A 190 4.59 -8.89 2.79
CA ASP A 190 5.26 -7.65 3.17
C ASP A 190 6.73 -7.67 2.68
N PRO A 191 7.23 -6.62 2.01
CA PRO A 191 8.58 -6.59 1.46
C PRO A 191 9.73 -6.61 2.48
N TYR A 192 9.48 -6.22 3.73
CA TYR A 192 10.54 -6.11 4.76
C TYR A 192 10.27 -6.93 6.01
N LYS A 193 9.00 -7.16 6.38
CA LYS A 193 8.68 -8.04 7.49
C LYS A 193 8.61 -9.48 7.04
N GLU A 194 9.59 -10.26 7.51
CA GLU A 194 9.65 -11.69 7.28
C GLU A 194 8.36 -12.39 7.74
N ASN A 195 7.89 -13.32 6.91
CA ASN A 195 6.73 -14.17 7.16
C ASN A 195 5.44 -13.40 7.52
N LEU A 196 5.27 -12.18 6.99
CA LEU A 196 4.08 -11.38 7.21
C LEU A 196 3.16 -11.40 5.99
N ASN A 197 2.04 -12.13 6.10
CA ASN A 197 0.91 -11.99 5.18
C ASN A 197 0.06 -10.77 5.59
N LEU A 198 -0.09 -9.80 4.69
CA LEU A 198 -1.01 -8.66 4.89
C LEU A 198 -2.48 -9.09 4.85
N GLY A 199 -2.78 -10.24 4.25
CA GLY A 199 -4.07 -10.92 4.24
C GLY A 199 -4.30 -11.90 5.38
N ARG A 200 -3.42 -11.94 6.40
CA ARG A 200 -3.48 -12.94 7.50
C ARG A 200 -4.79 -12.99 8.29
N ASN A 201 -5.59 -11.94 8.28
CA ASN A 201 -6.88 -11.89 9.00
C ASN A 201 -8.09 -12.18 8.10
N LEU A 202 -7.84 -12.36 6.79
CA LEU A 202 -8.87 -12.51 5.77
C LEU A 202 -9.37 -13.96 5.76
N THR A 203 -10.52 -14.19 6.40
CA THR A 203 -11.22 -15.48 6.36
C THR A 203 -11.69 -15.79 4.94
N GLU A 204 -12.07 -17.04 4.69
CA GLU A 204 -12.63 -17.48 3.41
C GLU A 204 -13.79 -16.61 2.94
N GLN A 205 -14.75 -16.37 3.84
CA GLN A 205 -15.92 -15.55 3.56
C GLN A 205 -15.54 -14.12 3.18
N ARG A 206 -14.54 -13.53 3.84
CA ARG A 206 -14.07 -12.18 3.53
C ARG A 206 -13.28 -12.12 2.23
N ALA A 207 -12.51 -13.17 1.92
CA ALA A 207 -11.83 -13.31 0.64
C ALA A 207 -12.85 -13.40 -0.50
N SER A 208 -13.88 -14.23 -0.36
CA SER A 208 -14.99 -14.32 -1.32
C SER A 208 -15.64 -12.94 -1.54
N LYS A 209 -16.02 -12.25 -0.45
CA LYS A 209 -16.60 -10.89 -0.54
C LYS A 209 -15.67 -9.87 -1.18
N THR A 210 -14.36 -10.04 -1.04
CA THR A 210 -13.36 -9.17 -1.68
C THR A 210 -13.38 -9.36 -3.19
N ILE A 211 -13.43 -10.62 -3.66
CA ILE A 211 -13.55 -10.94 -5.09
C ILE A 211 -14.91 -10.49 -5.64
N ASP A 212 -16.01 -10.71 -4.89
CA ASP A 212 -17.35 -10.28 -5.29
C ASP A 212 -17.42 -8.76 -5.49
N ALA A 213 -16.86 -7.97 -4.57
CA ALA A 213 -16.81 -6.51 -4.69
C ALA A 213 -16.00 -6.04 -5.91
N MET A 214 -14.91 -6.73 -6.24
CA MET A 214 -14.13 -6.44 -7.46
C MET A 214 -14.94 -6.77 -8.73
N ASN A 215 -15.66 -7.89 -8.76
CA ASN A 215 -16.53 -8.27 -9.88
C ASN A 215 -17.72 -7.32 -10.04
N GLU A 216 -18.30 -6.84 -8.95
CA GLU A 216 -19.36 -5.82 -8.95
C GLU A 216 -18.87 -4.51 -9.58
N TRP A 217 -17.63 -4.11 -9.27
CA TRP A 217 -17.01 -2.94 -9.90
C TRP A 217 -16.90 -3.12 -11.42
N ILE A 218 -16.39 -4.27 -11.89
CA ILE A 218 -16.27 -4.57 -13.33
C ILE A 218 -17.65 -4.50 -14.01
N SER A 219 -18.65 -5.12 -13.38
CA SER A 219 -20.02 -5.15 -13.89
C SER A 219 -20.63 -3.75 -13.99
N THR A 220 -20.39 -2.90 -12.99
CA THR A 220 -20.86 -1.51 -12.97
C THR A 220 -20.24 -0.70 -14.10
N VAL A 221 -18.93 -0.82 -14.33
CA VAL A 221 -18.25 -0.12 -15.42
C VAL A 221 -18.74 -0.62 -16.79
N ALA A 222 -18.87 -1.95 -16.97
CA ALA A 222 -19.37 -2.53 -18.20
C ALA A 222 -20.81 -2.10 -18.55
N PHE A 223 -21.66 -1.91 -17.55
CA PHE A 223 -23.02 -1.40 -17.73
C PHE A 223 -23.00 0.04 -18.28
N HIS A 224 -22.20 0.93 -17.69
CA HIS A 224 -22.12 2.34 -18.09
C HIS A 224 -21.49 2.56 -19.47
N VAL A 225 -20.70 1.60 -19.98
CA VAL A 225 -20.13 1.65 -21.34
C VAL A 225 -21.15 1.23 -22.40
N LYS A 226 -22.14 0.41 -22.02
CA LYS A 226 -23.19 -0.09 -22.94
C LYS A 226 -24.43 0.81 -23.00
N SER A 227 -24.61 1.70 -22.02
CA SER A 227 -25.68 2.69 -21.93
C SER A 227 -25.29 4.01 -22.59
#